data_AF-A0A1C3NL79-F1
#
_entry.id   AF-A0A1C3NL79-F1
#
_cell.length_a   1.000
_cell.length_b   1.000
_cell.length_c   1.000
_cell.angle_alpha   90.00
_cell.angle_beta   90.00
_cell.angle_gamma   90.00
#
_symmetry.space_group_name_H-M   'P 1'
#
loop_
_entity.id
_entity.type
_entity.pdbx_description
1 polymer ?
#
loop_
_entity_poly.entity_id
_entity_poly.type
_entity_poly.pdbx_seq_one_letter_code
_entity_poly.pdbx_strand_id
1 'polypeptide(L)'
;MANQQLNATITAQTRLKTAQEFENILLRTQADGSQVRLGDVARIELGSESYNTVGRYHGKPAAGLAIKLATGANALDTVRAIDKSLDEQEKFSRPA
;
A
#
# COMPACT_ATOMS: atom_id res chain seq x y z
N MET A 1 -1.33 -31.15 -41.98
CA MET A 1 -0.95 -31.22 -40.56
C MET A 1 -0.82 -29.78 -40.06
N ALA A 2 -1.74 -29.32 -39.23
CA ALA A 2 -1.82 -27.92 -38.79
C ALA A 2 -0.65 -27.58 -37.85
N ASN A 3 0.16 -26.60 -38.23
CA ASN A 3 1.25 -26.07 -37.43
C ASN A 3 0.68 -25.04 -36.43
N GLN A 4 0.09 -25.51 -35.33
CA GLN A 4 -0.43 -24.62 -34.30
C GLN A 4 0.63 -24.40 -33.22
N GLN A 5 1.22 -23.20 -33.22
CA GLN A 5 2.13 -22.77 -32.17
C GLN A 5 1.32 -22.33 -30.95
N LEU A 6 1.51 -23.01 -29.82
CA LEU A 6 0.91 -22.65 -28.54
C LEU A 6 1.80 -21.60 -27.86
N ASN A 7 1.26 -20.41 -27.63
CA ASN A 7 1.88 -19.40 -26.77
C ASN A 7 1.00 -19.21 -25.53
N ALA A 8 1.53 -19.54 -24.37
CA ALA A 8 0.85 -19.38 -23.09
C ALA A 8 1.82 -18.82 -22.06
N THR A 9 1.45 -17.74 -21.39
CA THR A 9 2.25 -17.17 -20.30
C THR A 9 2.02 -17.99 -19.03
N ILE A 10 3.09 -18.57 -18.49
CA ILE A 10 3.05 -19.24 -17.18
C ILE A 10 3.26 -18.17 -16.10
N THR A 11 2.26 -17.96 -15.25
CA THR A 11 2.36 -17.07 -14.10
C THR A 11 2.62 -17.89 -12.82
N ALA A 12 3.70 -17.56 -12.13
CA ALA A 12 3.99 -18.08 -10.79
C ALA A 12 3.30 -17.24 -9.71
N GLN A 13 3.35 -17.69 -8.45
CA GLN A 13 2.83 -16.92 -7.31
C GLN A 13 3.42 -15.51 -7.30
N THR A 14 2.52 -14.54 -7.19
CA THR A 14 2.86 -13.11 -7.10
C THR A 14 2.77 -12.65 -5.64
N ARG A 15 3.16 -11.40 -5.37
CA ARG A 15 3.07 -10.83 -4.02
C ARG A 15 1.65 -10.91 -3.49
N LEU A 16 1.53 -11.28 -2.21
CA LEU A 16 0.29 -11.19 -1.45
C LEU A 16 -0.10 -9.71 -1.28
N LYS A 17 -1.39 -9.44 -1.30
CA LYS A 17 -2.00 -8.10 -1.35
C LYS A 17 -3.04 -7.89 -0.26
N THR A 18 -3.68 -8.95 0.23
CA THR A 18 -4.76 -8.85 1.21
C THR A 18 -4.36 -9.49 2.54
N ALA A 19 -4.91 -8.98 3.65
CA ALA A 19 -4.68 -9.57 4.97
C ALA A 19 -5.01 -11.08 5.00
N GLN A 20 -6.10 -11.47 4.33
CA GLN A 20 -6.54 -12.86 4.23
C GLN A 20 -5.51 -13.75 3.49
N GLU A 21 -4.83 -13.23 2.47
CA GLU A 21 -3.76 -13.97 1.81
C GLU A 21 -2.56 -14.19 2.76
N PHE A 22 -2.22 -13.21 3.59
CA PHE A 22 -1.17 -13.34 4.60
C PHE A 22 -1.57 -14.30 5.73
N GLU A 23 -2.82 -14.24 6.21
CA GLU A 23 -3.35 -15.18 7.22
C GLU A 23 -3.18 -16.64 6.79
N ASN A 24 -3.36 -16.90 5.48
CA ASN A 24 -3.30 -18.23 4.91
C ASN A 24 -1.89 -18.77 4.66
N ILE A 25 -0.83 -18.02 4.95
CA ILE A 25 0.56 -18.49 4.83
C ILE A 25 0.78 -19.70 5.73
N LEU A 26 1.15 -20.84 5.14
CA LEU A 26 1.51 -22.04 5.88
C LEU A 26 2.88 -21.85 6.55
N LEU A 27 2.94 -22.00 7.88
CA LEU A 27 4.18 -21.92 8.64
C LEU A 27 4.82 -23.29 8.83
N ARG A 28 4.01 -24.31 9.19
CA ARG A 28 4.48 -25.69 9.38
C ARG A 28 3.33 -26.68 9.31
N THR A 29 3.67 -27.91 8.98
CA THR A 29 2.81 -29.09 9.16
C THR A 29 3.31 -29.90 10.36
N GLN A 30 2.41 -30.37 11.21
CA GLN A 30 2.74 -31.18 12.38
C GLN A 30 2.76 -32.68 12.03
N ALA A 31 3.30 -33.51 12.93
CA ALA A 31 3.49 -34.94 12.70
C ALA A 31 2.16 -35.71 12.49
N ASP A 32 1.05 -35.16 12.99
CA ASP A 32 -0.31 -35.67 12.82
C ASP A 32 -1.00 -35.20 11.53
N GLY A 33 -0.32 -34.38 10.71
CA GLY A 33 -0.84 -33.83 9.46
C GLY A 33 -1.61 -32.51 9.61
N SER A 34 -1.80 -32.00 10.83
CA SER A 34 -2.39 -30.67 11.05
C SER A 34 -1.46 -29.55 10.55
N GLN A 35 -2.05 -28.45 10.10
CA GLN A 35 -1.33 -27.30 9.54
C GLN A 35 -1.43 -26.11 10.49
N VAL A 36 -0.32 -25.41 10.67
CA VAL A 36 -0.26 -24.11 11.36
C VAL A 36 -0.03 -23.03 10.33
N ARG A 37 -0.95 -22.06 10.27
CA ARG A 37 -0.91 -20.90 9.39
C ARG A 37 -0.55 -19.63 10.17
N LEU A 38 -0.16 -18.57 9.47
CA LEU A 38 0.20 -17.31 10.12
C LEU A 38 -0.98 -16.71 10.91
N GLY A 39 -2.20 -16.83 10.40
CA GLY A 39 -3.41 -16.41 11.10
C GLY A 39 -3.70 -17.16 12.40
N ASP A 40 -3.18 -18.38 12.57
CA ASP A 40 -3.37 -19.15 13.82
C ASP A 40 -2.53 -18.59 14.98
N VAL A 41 -1.51 -17.77 14.69
CA VAL A 41 -0.51 -17.31 15.67
C VAL A 41 -0.30 -15.79 15.67
N ALA A 42 -0.90 -15.05 14.75
CA ALA A 42 -0.75 -13.61 14.63
C ALA A 42 -2.06 -12.92 14.21
N ARG A 43 -2.20 -11.64 14.55
CA ARG A 43 -3.23 -10.75 14.00
C ARG A 43 -2.66 -10.04 12.78
N ILE A 44 -3.34 -10.13 11.64
CA ILE A 44 -2.94 -9.51 10.39
C ILE A 44 -3.91 -8.38 10.08
N GLU A 45 -3.41 -7.17 9.88
CA GLU A 45 -4.22 -6.02 9.47
C GLU A 45 -3.39 -4.98 8.70
N LEU A 46 -4.09 -4.13 7.95
CA LEU A 46 -3.49 -2.91 7.41
C LEU A 46 -3.37 -1.88 8.53
N GLY A 47 -2.15 -1.67 9.00
CA GLY A 47 -1.82 -0.72 10.07
C GLY A 47 -0.91 0.40 9.60
N SER A 48 -0.58 1.29 10.54
CA SER A 48 0.49 2.28 10.35
C SER A 48 1.85 1.59 10.43
N GLU A 49 2.83 2.10 9.66
CA GLU A 49 4.22 1.63 9.76
C GLU A 49 4.83 1.92 11.13
N SER A 50 4.46 3.05 11.73
CA SER A 50 4.86 3.46 13.09
C SER A 50 3.72 4.19 13.78
N TYR A 51 3.60 3.99 15.10
CA TYR A 51 2.60 4.62 15.96
C TYR A 51 3.22 5.67 16.90
N ASN A 52 4.47 6.07 16.68
CA ASN A 52 5.20 6.99 17.56
C ASN A 52 4.76 8.47 17.40
N THR A 53 4.06 8.79 16.31
CA THR A 53 3.63 10.15 15.99
C THR A 53 2.13 10.17 15.70
N VAL A 54 1.43 11.16 16.24
CA VAL A 54 0.00 11.37 16.00
C VAL A 54 -0.21 12.76 15.39
N GLY A 55 -0.65 12.81 14.13
CA GLY A 55 -0.99 14.05 13.44
C GLY A 55 -2.43 14.49 13.73
N ARG A 56 -2.61 15.73 14.17
CA ARG A 56 -3.93 16.34 14.36
C ARG A 56 -3.99 17.76 13.81
N TYR A 57 -5.12 18.12 13.20
CA TYR A 57 -5.45 19.48 12.81
C TYR A 57 -6.85 19.82 13.35
N HIS A 58 -6.95 20.88 14.15
CA HIS A 58 -8.18 21.28 14.85
C HIS A 58 -8.85 20.10 15.61
N GLY A 59 -8.04 19.27 16.26
CA GLY A 59 -8.51 18.10 17.02
C GLY A 59 -8.91 16.87 16.19
N LYS A 60 -8.96 16.98 14.85
CA LYS A 60 -9.27 15.87 13.94
C LYS A 60 -7.99 15.16 13.48
N PRO A 61 -8.02 13.84 13.22
CA PRO A 61 -6.88 13.13 12.62
C PRO A 61 -6.47 13.78 11.30
N ALA A 62 -5.15 13.98 11.13
CA ALA A 62 -4.61 14.61 9.93
C ALA A 62 -3.28 13.97 9.53
N ALA A 63 -3.04 13.88 8.24
CA ALA A 63 -1.72 13.66 7.65
C ALA A 63 -1.22 14.97 7.05
N GLY A 64 0.09 15.09 6.84
CA GLY A 64 0.70 16.27 6.25
C GLY A 64 1.92 15.91 5.41
N LEU A 65 2.25 16.79 4.46
CA LEU A 65 3.44 16.70 3.63
C LEU A 65 4.32 17.92 3.88
N ALA A 66 5.57 17.69 4.26
CA ALA A 66 6.56 18.75 4.37
C ALA A 66 7.30 18.89 3.03
N ILE A 67 7.08 20.01 2.34
CA ILE A 67 7.69 20.28 1.04
C ILE A 67 8.89 21.21 1.23
N LYS A 68 10.03 20.81 0.68
CA LYS A 68 11.25 21.62 0.66
C LYS A 68 11.54 22.08 -0.76
N LEU A 69 11.86 23.36 -0.92
CA LEU A 69 12.24 23.92 -2.21
C LEU A 69 13.57 23.33 -2.67
N ALA A 70 13.64 22.87 -3.92
CA ALA A 70 14.88 22.41 -4.52
C ALA A 70 15.87 23.58 -4.70
N THR A 71 17.17 23.31 -4.57
CA THR A 71 18.21 24.32 -4.75
C THR A 71 18.10 24.98 -6.13
N GLY A 72 18.05 26.31 -6.17
CA GLY A 72 17.94 27.08 -7.42
C GLY A 72 16.54 27.15 -8.03
N ALA A 73 15.53 26.51 -7.42
CA ALA A 73 14.15 26.61 -7.88
C ALA A 73 13.49 27.94 -7.48
N ASN A 74 12.52 28.38 -8.29
CA ASN A 74 11.70 29.55 -7.98
C ASN A 74 10.59 29.19 -7.00
N ALA A 75 10.52 29.90 -5.87
CA ALA A 75 9.54 29.62 -4.81
C ALA A 75 8.08 29.87 -5.26
N LEU A 76 7.82 30.96 -6.00
CA LEU A 76 6.47 31.30 -6.44
C LEU A 76 5.93 30.29 -7.46
N ASP A 77 6.77 29.88 -8.41
CA ASP A 77 6.38 28.88 -9.39
C ASP A 77 6.15 27.52 -8.74
N THR A 78 6.95 27.19 -7.72
CA THR A 78 6.78 25.96 -6.94
C THR A 78 5.46 25.96 -6.17
N VAL A 79 5.09 27.06 -5.50
CA VAL A 79 3.80 27.17 -4.79
C VAL A 79 2.63 27.02 -5.77
N ARG A 80 2.68 27.72 -6.92
CA ARG A 80 1.63 27.58 -7.95
C ARG A 80 1.49 26.15 -8.46
N ALA A 81 2.59 25.42 -8.59
CA ALA A 81 2.57 24.02 -9.01
C ALA A 81 1.97 23.10 -7.94
N ILE A 82 2.25 23.37 -6.66
CA ILE A 82 1.66 22.66 -5.53
C ILE A 82 0.14 22.86 -5.50
N ASP A 83 -0.33 24.11 -5.58
CA ASP A 83 -1.76 24.44 -5.55
C ASP A 83 -2.50 23.75 -6.71
N LYS A 84 -1.94 23.83 -7.93
CA LYS A 84 -2.50 23.14 -9.10
C LYS A 84 -2.58 21.62 -8.89
N SER A 85 -1.54 21.01 -8.32
CA SER A 85 -1.55 19.57 -8.06
C SER A 85 -2.60 19.19 -7.01
N LEU A 86 -2.79 20.00 -5.98
CA LEU A 86 -3.84 19.80 -4.97
C LEU A 86 -5.23 19.86 -5.61
N ASP A 87 -5.50 20.88 -6.44
CA ASP A 87 -6.78 21.02 -7.16
C ASP A 87 -7.07 19.81 -8.07
N GLU A 88 -6.04 19.22 -8.67
CA GLU A 88 -6.17 18.01 -9.50
C GLU A 88 -6.50 16.77 -8.66
N GLN A 89 -5.88 16.63 -7.49
CA GLN A 89 -6.10 15.49 -6.60
C GLN A 89 -7.43 15.57 -5.85
N GLU A 90 -7.93 16.76 -5.55
CA GLU A 90 -9.21 16.96 -4.86
C GLU A 90 -10.36 16.24 -5.58
N LYS A 91 -10.31 16.18 -6.91
CA LYS A 91 -11.30 15.48 -7.76
C LYS A 91 -11.44 13.98 -7.47
N PHE A 92 -10.38 13.36 -6.94
CA PHE A 92 -10.34 11.93 -6.63
C PHE A 92 -10.44 11.65 -5.12
N SER A 93 -10.46 12.69 -4.29
CA SER A 93 -10.57 12.52 -2.85
C SER A 93 -11.94 11.97 -2.48
N ARG A 94 -11.95 11.07 -1.50
CA ARG A 94 -13.21 10.66 -0.87
C ARG A 94 -13.79 11.85 -0.09
N PRO A 95 -15.12 12.05 -0.11
CA PRO A 95 -15.75 13.02 0.78
C PRO A 95 -15.51 12.62 2.24
N ALA A 96 -15.35 13.63 3.10
CA ALA A 96 -15.12 13.48 4.54
C ALA A 96 -16.38 13.04 5.29
#